data_AF-A0A9P7S4E0-F1
#
_entry.id   AF-A0A9P7S4E0-F1
#
_cell.length_a   1.000
_cell.length_b   1.000
_cell.length_c   1.000
_cell.angle_alpha   90.00
_cell.angle_beta   90.00
_cell.angle_gamma   90.00
#
_symmetry.space_group_name_H-M   'P 1'
#
loop_
_entity.id
_entity.type
_entity.pdbx_description
1 polymer ?
#
loop_
_entity_poly.entity_id
_entity_poly.type
_entity_poly.pdbx_seq_one_letter_code
_entity_poly.pdbx_strand_id
1 'polypeptide(L)'
;MGYRLRVMPRHSMNSCAVDRLEVYGVHPSTEITTASALHSTILLHAHVDTMKVCLLAAKHDIFDLAVSSSSHLLSFSLNKITDDIATRMGPIYMTRLFSLHRGRLVSLKRLLSSSPHLHPPSPKCSLKMQNSVTKAWRLASAYLLWQDRPDLSSSYIDSVFRSLPERVSCELCKWAFQCHIQVMTAGWQNVKSTI
;
A
#
# COMPACT_ATOMS: atom_id res chain seq x y z
N MET A 1 42.88 -4.60 30.48
CA MET A 1 42.13 -5.16 29.34
C MET A 1 40.71 -5.46 29.77
N GLY A 2 39.76 -4.56 29.49
CA GLY A 2 38.35 -4.74 29.83
C GLY A 2 37.54 -4.81 28.54
N TYR A 3 37.12 -6.02 28.15
CA TYR A 3 36.22 -6.22 27.04
C TYR A 3 34.86 -5.63 27.41
N ARG A 4 34.56 -4.42 26.93
CA ARG A 4 33.18 -3.89 26.96
C ARG A 4 32.36 -4.74 26.00
N LEU A 5 31.63 -5.70 26.55
CA LEU A 5 30.47 -6.28 25.90
C LEU A 5 29.52 -5.12 25.61
N ARG A 6 29.54 -4.65 24.36
CA ARG A 6 28.58 -3.69 23.85
C ARG A 6 27.26 -4.45 23.83
N VAL A 7 26.42 -4.21 24.83
CA VAL A 7 25.04 -4.70 24.87
C VAL A 7 24.36 -4.18 23.61
N MET A 8 24.17 -5.06 22.63
CA MET A 8 23.41 -4.77 21.42
C MET A 8 21.97 -4.50 21.85
N PRO A 9 21.34 -3.39 21.40
CA PRO A 9 19.93 -3.19 21.62
C PRO A 9 19.18 -4.38 21.03
N ARG A 10 18.21 -4.93 21.78
CA ARG A 10 17.48 -6.17 21.46
C ARG A 10 16.70 -6.12 20.12
N HIS A 11 16.76 -5.02 19.38
CA HIS A 11 16.07 -4.76 18.11
C HIS A 11 16.88 -3.93 17.09
N SER A 12 18.22 -3.86 17.20
CA SER A 12 19.01 -3.24 16.13
C SER A 12 19.12 -4.20 14.95
N MET A 13 18.50 -3.87 13.82
CA MET A 13 18.63 -4.62 12.57
C MET A 13 20.13 -4.84 12.28
N ASN A 14 20.56 -6.10 12.19
CA ASN A 14 21.96 -6.46 11.97
C ASN A 14 22.38 -6.24 10.50
N SER A 15 22.12 -5.05 9.93
CA SER A 15 22.54 -4.69 8.57
C SER A 15 24.04 -4.93 8.37
N CYS A 16 24.85 -4.61 9.40
CA CYS A 16 26.28 -4.86 9.39
C CYS A 16 26.65 -6.35 9.33
N ALA A 17 25.79 -7.27 9.78
CA ALA A 17 26.04 -8.70 9.67
C ALA A 17 25.74 -9.19 8.24
N VAL A 18 24.63 -8.74 7.65
CA VAL A 18 24.30 -9.06 6.25
C VAL A 18 25.36 -8.49 5.30
N ASP A 19 25.81 -7.26 5.54
CA ASP A 19 26.91 -6.63 4.80
C ASP A 19 28.23 -7.41 4.87
N ARG A 20 28.44 -8.22 5.92
CA ARG A 20 29.65 -9.04 6.09
C ARG A 20 29.53 -10.43 5.49
N LEU A 21 28.35 -10.88 5.07
CA LEU A 21 28.19 -12.22 4.48
C LEU A 21 29.06 -12.39 3.22
N GLU A 22 29.14 -11.35 2.39
CA GLU A 22 29.98 -11.35 1.19
C GLU A 22 31.47 -11.52 1.53
N VAL A 23 31.92 -10.99 2.66
CA VAL A 23 33.30 -11.17 3.16
C VAL A 23 33.60 -12.64 3.44
N TYR A 24 32.57 -13.42 3.81
CA TYR A 24 32.68 -14.86 4.04
C TYR A 24 32.33 -15.69 2.79
N GLY A 25 32.23 -15.07 1.60
CA GLY A 25 31.89 -15.75 0.35
C GLY A 25 30.41 -16.14 0.23
N VAL A 26 29.57 -15.62 1.11
CA VAL A 26 28.13 -15.91 1.13
C VAL A 26 27.39 -14.78 0.44
N HIS A 27 26.75 -15.07 -0.70
CA HIS A 27 25.92 -14.08 -1.39
C HIS A 27 24.56 -13.94 -0.69
N PRO A 28 24.21 -12.75 -0.17
CA PRO A 28 22.96 -12.57 0.56
C PRO A 28 21.72 -12.84 -0.31
N SER A 29 21.79 -12.58 -1.61
CA SER A 29 20.70 -12.83 -2.56
C SER A 29 20.38 -14.32 -2.75
N THR A 30 21.33 -15.23 -2.53
CA THR A 30 21.12 -16.68 -2.67
C THR A 30 20.69 -17.33 -1.37
N GLU A 31 21.16 -16.82 -0.22
CA GLU A 31 20.89 -17.41 1.09
C GLU A 31 19.65 -16.83 1.79
N ILE A 32 19.36 -15.54 1.60
CA ILE A 32 18.22 -14.86 2.24
C ILE A 32 16.97 -15.09 1.38
N THR A 33 16.54 -16.34 1.35
CA THR A 33 15.27 -16.77 0.72
C THR A 33 14.11 -16.67 1.71
N THR A 34 12.88 -16.68 1.21
CA THR A 34 11.66 -16.65 2.05
C THR A 34 11.59 -17.77 3.10
N ALA A 35 12.23 -18.91 2.85
CA ALA A 35 12.30 -20.04 3.78
C ALA A 35 13.40 -19.90 4.85
N SER A 36 14.31 -18.93 4.69
CA SER A 36 15.44 -18.75 5.60
C SER A 36 15.02 -18.11 6.93
N ALA A 37 15.65 -18.53 8.03
CA ALA A 37 15.46 -17.90 9.34
C ALA A 37 15.93 -16.44 9.36
N LEU A 38 16.93 -16.11 8.52
CA LEU A 38 17.42 -14.73 8.36
C LEU A 38 16.35 -13.83 7.76
N HIS A 39 15.65 -14.27 6.72
CA HIS A 39 14.55 -13.52 6.11
C HIS A 39 13.46 -13.19 7.14
N SER A 40 12.99 -14.18 7.89
CA SER A 40 11.99 -13.98 8.95
C SER A 40 12.47 -13.02 10.04
N THR A 41 13.73 -13.14 10.46
CA THR A 41 14.32 -12.25 11.49
C THR A 41 14.42 -10.82 11.01
N ILE A 42 14.80 -10.60 9.74
CA ILE A 42 14.88 -9.25 9.16
C ILE A 42 13.47 -8.67 9.01
N LEU A 43 12.48 -9.47 8.61
CA LEU A 43 11.09 -9.01 8.50
C LEU A 43 10.49 -8.55 9.83
N LEU A 44 10.85 -9.18 10.95
CA LEU A 44 10.43 -8.68 12.27
C LEU A 44 10.90 -7.24 12.53
N HIS A 45 12.02 -6.82 11.94
CA HIS A 45 12.51 -5.44 12.02
C HIS A 45 11.81 -4.50 11.04
N ALA A 46 11.12 -5.01 10.00
CA ALA A 46 10.41 -4.18 9.02
C ALA A 46 9.26 -3.38 9.65
N HIS A 47 8.69 -3.88 10.77
CA HIS A 47 7.69 -3.15 11.56
C HIS A 47 8.27 -1.90 12.24
N VAL A 48 9.57 -1.90 12.55
CA VAL A 48 10.26 -0.78 13.21
C VAL A 48 10.78 0.22 12.18
N ASP A 49 11.41 -0.28 11.10
CA ASP A 49 11.98 0.57 10.07
C ASP A 49 11.96 -0.11 8.71
N THR A 50 10.81 -0.03 8.03
CA THR A 50 10.62 -0.61 6.69
C THR A 50 11.61 -0.04 5.68
N MET A 51 11.95 1.24 5.77
CA MET A 51 12.85 1.89 4.82
C MET A 51 14.25 1.27 4.91
N LYS A 52 14.77 1.05 6.12
CA LYS A 52 16.07 0.36 6.29
C LYS A 52 16.07 -1.06 5.73
N VAL A 53 15.00 -1.83 5.96
CA VAL A 53 14.88 -3.20 5.41
C VAL A 53 14.88 -3.17 3.88
N CYS A 54 14.14 -2.23 3.27
CA CYS A 54 14.11 -2.08 1.82
C CYS A 54 15.47 -1.63 1.26
N LEU A 55 16.17 -0.71 1.92
CA LEU A 55 17.53 -0.30 1.53
C LEU A 55 18.52 -1.46 1.62
N LEU A 56 18.40 -2.32 2.64
CA LEU A 56 19.24 -3.52 2.76
C LEU A 56 18.94 -4.50 1.61
N ALA A 57 17.65 -4.73 1.33
CA ALA A 57 17.22 -5.58 0.23
C ALA A 57 17.72 -5.05 -1.11
N ALA A 58 17.63 -3.74 -1.33
CA ALA A 58 18.09 -3.10 -2.55
C ALA A 58 19.61 -3.16 -2.72
N LYS A 59 20.37 -2.94 -1.65
CA LYS A 59 21.83 -3.00 -1.64
C LYS A 59 22.36 -4.38 -2.05
N HIS A 60 21.70 -5.43 -1.58
CA HIS A 60 22.12 -6.83 -1.78
C HIS A 60 21.30 -7.57 -2.85
N ASP A 61 20.46 -6.85 -3.60
CA ASP A 61 19.51 -7.38 -4.59
C ASP A 61 18.64 -8.57 -4.10
N ILE A 62 18.19 -8.50 -2.84
CA ILE A 62 17.33 -9.51 -2.21
C ILE A 62 15.87 -9.20 -2.56
N PHE A 63 15.45 -9.62 -3.75
CA PHE A 63 14.13 -9.26 -4.28
C PHE A 63 12.96 -9.66 -3.37
N ASP A 64 12.96 -10.88 -2.82
CA ASP A 64 11.88 -11.39 -1.96
C ASP A 64 11.68 -10.55 -0.69
N LEU A 65 12.79 -10.05 -0.12
CA LEU A 65 12.77 -9.18 1.05
C LEU A 65 12.21 -7.79 0.69
N ALA A 66 12.56 -7.29 -0.49
CA ALA A 66 12.03 -6.03 -0.99
C ALA A 66 10.51 -6.14 -1.28
N VAL A 67 10.03 -7.24 -1.86
CA VAL A 67 8.60 -7.54 -2.03
C VAL A 67 7.89 -7.51 -0.68
N SER A 68 8.41 -8.27 0.29
CA SER A 68 7.80 -8.41 1.62
C SER A 68 7.75 -7.11 2.42
N SER A 69 8.75 -6.23 2.26
CA SER A 69 8.80 -4.93 2.95
C SER A 69 8.04 -3.82 2.22
N SER A 70 7.92 -3.89 0.90
CA SER A 70 7.37 -2.79 0.07
C SER A 70 5.92 -2.40 0.36
N SER A 71 5.09 -3.31 0.87
CA SER A 71 3.70 -3.01 1.26
C SER A 71 3.62 -1.94 2.34
N HIS A 72 4.54 -1.94 3.29
CA HIS A 72 4.61 -0.97 4.38
C HIS A 72 5.14 0.39 3.89
N LEU A 73 5.90 0.42 2.79
CA LEU A 73 6.39 1.65 2.16
C LEU A 73 5.30 2.43 1.40
N LEU A 74 4.11 1.87 1.20
CA LEU A 74 2.99 2.61 0.62
C LEU A 74 2.57 3.79 1.51
N SER A 75 2.73 3.66 2.82
CA SER A 75 2.43 4.72 3.79
C SER A 75 3.54 5.78 3.88
N PHE A 76 4.73 5.46 3.34
CA PHE A 76 5.90 6.33 3.35
C PHE A 76 5.74 7.43 2.31
N SER A 77 5.96 8.67 2.74
CA SER A 77 5.85 9.83 1.87
C SER A 77 7.08 9.95 0.97
N LEU A 78 6.89 9.85 -0.35
CA LEU A 78 7.99 9.89 -1.32
C LEU A 78 8.82 11.18 -1.27
N ASN A 79 8.23 12.29 -0.80
CA ASN A 79 8.96 13.55 -0.57
C ASN A 79 10.03 13.48 0.54
N LYS A 80 10.03 12.43 1.37
CA LYS A 80 11.03 12.19 2.41
C LYS A 80 12.23 11.38 1.91
N ILE A 81 12.24 10.97 0.64
CA ILE A 81 13.39 10.32 0.02
C ILE A 81 14.45 11.38 -0.20
N THR A 82 15.55 11.28 0.55
CA THR A 82 16.75 12.10 0.38
C THR A 82 17.67 11.51 -0.69
N ASP A 83 18.64 12.30 -1.15
CA ASP A 83 19.65 11.82 -2.10
C ASP A 83 20.42 10.60 -1.54
N ASP A 84 20.72 10.55 -0.24
CA ASP A 84 21.34 9.38 0.40
C ASP A 84 20.47 8.12 0.26
N ILE A 85 19.18 8.23 0.54
CA ILE A 85 18.23 7.11 0.40
C ILE A 85 18.16 6.68 -1.07
N ALA A 86 18.08 7.62 -2.00
CA ALA A 86 18.02 7.35 -3.42
C ALA A 86 19.29 6.64 -3.93
N THR A 87 20.47 7.11 -3.52
CA THR A 87 21.76 6.49 -3.86
C THR A 87 21.85 5.08 -3.32
N ARG A 88 21.45 4.86 -2.06
CA ARG A 88 21.52 3.54 -1.42
C ARG A 88 20.49 2.55 -1.95
N MET A 89 19.31 3.02 -2.32
CA MET A 89 18.25 2.18 -2.93
C MET A 89 18.59 1.81 -4.37
N GLY A 90 19.25 2.72 -5.09
CA GLY A 90 19.60 2.52 -6.49
C GLY A 90 18.40 2.65 -7.45
N PRO A 91 18.69 2.78 -8.76
CA PRO A 91 17.68 3.15 -9.75
C PRO A 91 16.60 2.08 -9.96
N ILE A 92 16.93 0.80 -9.81
CA ILE A 92 16.00 -0.32 -10.05
C ILE A 92 14.91 -0.33 -8.98
N TYR A 93 15.28 -0.36 -7.70
CA TYR A 93 14.32 -0.40 -6.60
C TYR A 93 13.56 0.92 -6.45
N MET A 94 14.19 2.06 -6.74
CA MET A 94 13.49 3.34 -6.87
C MET A 94 12.41 3.26 -7.94
N THR A 95 12.73 2.85 -9.17
CA THR A 95 11.76 2.76 -10.27
C THR A 95 10.58 1.85 -9.90
N ARG A 96 10.86 0.71 -9.24
CA ARG A 96 9.83 -0.21 -8.73
C ARG A 96 8.92 0.46 -7.69
N LEU A 97 9.49 1.15 -6.70
CA LEU A 97 8.74 1.86 -5.66
C LEU A 97 7.85 2.97 -6.24
N PHE A 98 8.40 3.83 -7.09
CA PHE A 98 7.63 4.90 -7.74
C PHE A 98 6.52 4.34 -8.64
N SER A 99 6.81 3.27 -9.40
CA SER A 99 5.82 2.61 -10.24
C SER A 99 4.70 1.97 -9.42
N LEU A 100 5.02 1.39 -8.26
CA LEU A 100 4.04 0.85 -7.33
C LEU A 100 3.11 1.95 -6.81
N HIS A 101 3.66 3.04 -6.27
CA HIS A 101 2.88 4.18 -5.77
C HIS A 101 1.97 4.77 -6.87
N ARG A 102 2.54 5.09 -8.02
CA ARG A 102 1.80 5.64 -9.16
C ARG A 102 0.74 4.68 -9.68
N GLY A 103 1.08 3.40 -9.84
CA GLY A 103 0.17 2.36 -10.32
C GLY A 103 -1.04 2.18 -9.42
N ARG A 104 -0.85 2.24 -8.09
CA ARG A 104 -1.95 2.21 -7.12
C ARG A 104 -2.84 3.43 -7.23
N LEU A 105 -2.27 4.64 -7.31
CA LEU A 105 -3.05 5.89 -7.44
C LEU A 105 -3.85 5.93 -8.75
N VAL A 106 -3.27 5.47 -9.87
CA VAL A 106 -3.98 5.35 -11.15
C VAL A 106 -5.12 4.33 -11.05
N SER A 107 -4.88 3.20 -10.39
CA SER A 107 -5.91 2.17 -10.18
C SER A 107 -7.06 2.68 -9.32
N LEU A 108 -6.74 3.41 -8.25
CA LEU A 108 -7.72 4.07 -7.37
C LEU A 108 -8.58 5.07 -8.16
N LYS A 109 -7.95 5.94 -8.96
CA LYS A 109 -8.64 6.88 -9.85
C LYS A 109 -9.61 6.16 -10.78
N ARG A 110 -9.17 5.07 -11.42
CA ARG A 110 -10.01 4.28 -12.32
C ARG A 110 -11.22 3.68 -11.60
N LEU A 111 -11.02 3.08 -10.43
CA LEU A 111 -12.11 2.47 -9.65
C LEU A 111 -13.14 3.51 -9.19
N LEU A 112 -12.68 4.67 -8.68
CA LEU A 112 -13.55 5.72 -8.15
C LEU A 112 -14.27 6.55 -9.23
N SER A 113 -13.76 6.52 -10.47
CA SER A 113 -14.38 7.20 -11.62
C SER A 113 -15.66 6.50 -12.09
N SER A 114 -15.78 5.20 -11.85
CA SER A 114 -16.99 4.45 -12.18
C SER A 114 -18.07 4.74 -11.14
N SER A 115 -19.13 5.43 -11.53
CA SER A 115 -20.30 5.67 -10.68
C SER A 115 -21.22 4.44 -10.69
N PRO A 116 -21.96 4.16 -9.60
CA PRO A 116 -22.94 3.08 -9.58
C PRO A 116 -23.96 3.21 -10.70
N HIS A 117 -24.23 2.11 -11.39
CA HIS A 117 -25.31 2.00 -12.38
C HIS A 117 -26.64 1.88 -11.64
N LEU A 118 -27.44 2.95 -11.67
CA LEU A 118 -28.74 2.99 -11.01
C LEU A 118 -29.84 2.42 -11.92
N HIS A 119 -30.92 1.95 -11.30
CA HIS A 119 -32.09 1.45 -12.01
C HIS A 119 -32.80 2.56 -12.82
N PRO A 120 -33.60 2.23 -13.85
CA PRO A 120 -34.39 3.23 -14.58
C PRO A 120 -35.34 4.03 -13.67
N PRO A 121 -35.59 5.32 -13.93
CA PRO A 121 -36.50 6.13 -13.12
C PRO A 121 -37.89 5.48 -12.96
N SER A 122 -38.47 5.63 -11.77
CA SER A 122 -39.79 5.07 -11.44
C SER A 122 -40.64 6.10 -10.68
N PRO A 123 -41.97 5.89 -10.55
CA PRO A 123 -42.83 6.81 -9.79
C PRO A 123 -42.38 7.03 -8.33
N LYS A 124 -41.67 6.05 -7.74
CA LYS A 124 -41.14 6.10 -6.37
C LYS A 124 -39.67 6.59 -6.29
N CYS A 125 -39.01 6.78 -7.43
CA CYS A 125 -37.61 7.20 -7.49
C CYS A 125 -37.35 8.03 -8.76
N SER A 126 -37.36 9.35 -8.59
CA SER A 126 -37.16 10.29 -9.69
C SER A 126 -35.69 10.40 -10.09
N LEU A 127 -35.45 10.88 -11.32
CA LEU A 127 -34.10 11.21 -11.80
C LEU A 127 -33.38 12.22 -10.87
N LYS A 128 -34.12 13.13 -10.21
CA LYS A 128 -33.56 14.06 -9.22
C LYS A 128 -32.98 13.33 -8.00
N MET A 129 -33.67 12.31 -7.51
CA MET A 129 -33.19 11.48 -6.40
C MET A 129 -31.94 10.69 -6.82
N GLN A 130 -31.97 10.08 -8.00
CA GLN A 130 -30.82 9.36 -8.56
C GLN A 130 -29.59 10.26 -8.74
N ASN A 131 -29.78 11.47 -9.25
CA ASN A 131 -28.72 12.47 -9.38
C ASN A 131 -28.13 12.87 -8.02
N SER A 132 -28.91 12.87 -6.95
CA SER A 132 -28.40 13.11 -5.60
C SER A 132 -27.44 11.99 -5.16
N VAL A 133 -27.77 10.72 -5.45
CA VAL A 133 -26.89 9.57 -5.17
C VAL A 133 -25.59 9.68 -5.96
N THR A 134 -25.67 9.98 -7.26
CA THR A 134 -24.49 10.16 -8.11
C THR A 134 -23.61 11.33 -7.65
N LYS A 135 -24.20 12.43 -7.17
CA LYS A 135 -23.46 13.55 -6.59
C LYS A 135 -22.75 13.16 -5.29
N ALA A 136 -23.43 12.42 -4.40
CA ALA A 136 -22.83 11.91 -3.18
C ALA A 136 -21.64 10.98 -3.47
N TRP A 137 -21.77 10.09 -4.46
CA TRP A 137 -20.68 9.26 -4.96
C TRP A 137 -19.49 10.11 -5.42
N ARG A 138 -19.72 11.07 -6.32
CA ARG A 138 -18.66 11.95 -6.85
C ARG A 138 -17.94 12.71 -5.75
N LEU A 139 -18.67 13.19 -4.73
CA LEU A 139 -18.09 13.90 -3.60
C LEU A 139 -17.17 12.98 -2.77
N ALA A 140 -17.63 11.78 -2.41
CA ALA A 140 -16.80 10.83 -1.68
C ALA A 140 -15.59 10.35 -2.49
N SER A 141 -15.78 10.09 -3.79
CA SER A 141 -14.68 9.78 -4.70
C SER A 141 -13.66 10.91 -4.76
N ALA A 142 -14.10 12.17 -4.89
CA ALA A 142 -13.20 13.32 -4.90
C ALA A 142 -12.45 13.47 -3.58
N TYR A 143 -13.12 13.25 -2.44
CA TYR A 143 -12.49 13.26 -1.12
C TYR A 143 -11.39 12.20 -0.99
N LEU A 144 -11.65 10.96 -1.41
CA LEU A 144 -10.65 9.89 -1.39
C LEU A 144 -9.47 10.19 -2.34
N LEU A 145 -9.74 10.72 -3.52
CA LEU A 145 -8.72 11.08 -4.49
C LEU A 145 -7.85 12.25 -4.05
N TRP A 146 -8.43 13.21 -3.31
CA TRP A 146 -7.70 14.34 -2.75
C TRP A 146 -6.61 13.92 -1.75
N GLN A 147 -6.81 12.81 -1.03
CA GLN A 147 -5.82 12.33 -0.08
C GLN A 147 -4.51 11.90 -0.76
N ASP A 148 -4.58 11.49 -2.04
CA ASP A 148 -3.44 11.00 -2.83
C ASP A 148 -2.60 9.93 -2.10
N ARG A 149 -3.30 9.10 -1.31
CA ARG A 149 -2.73 8.06 -0.46
C ARG A 149 -2.79 6.70 -1.16
N PRO A 150 -1.65 6.06 -1.47
CA PRO A 150 -1.65 4.72 -2.06
C PRO A 150 -1.86 3.61 -1.01
N ASP A 151 -1.76 3.93 0.28
CA ASP A 151 -1.93 3.02 1.42
C ASP A 151 -3.37 2.94 1.96
N LEU A 152 -4.36 3.54 1.27
CA LEU A 152 -5.76 3.45 1.70
C LEU A 152 -6.20 2.00 1.84
N SER A 153 -6.80 1.66 2.98
CA SER A 153 -7.38 0.34 3.19
C SER A 153 -8.74 0.21 2.51
N SER A 154 -9.08 -1.01 2.10
CA SER A 154 -10.41 -1.34 1.56
C SER A 154 -11.53 -1.02 2.57
N SER A 155 -11.27 -1.25 3.86
CA SER A 155 -12.20 -0.92 4.95
C SER A 155 -12.45 0.58 5.11
N TYR A 156 -11.42 1.42 4.92
CA TYR A 156 -11.56 2.87 4.98
C TYR A 156 -12.34 3.42 3.78
N ILE A 157 -12.07 2.90 2.58
CA ILE A 157 -12.84 3.26 1.39
C ILE A 157 -14.32 2.90 1.57
N ASP A 158 -14.60 1.68 2.02
CA ASP A 158 -15.96 1.22 2.29
C ASP A 158 -16.68 2.08 3.36
N SER A 159 -16.01 2.45 4.44
CA SER A 159 -16.60 3.29 5.50
C SER A 159 -16.96 4.70 5.01
N VAL A 160 -16.12 5.31 4.17
CA VAL A 160 -16.41 6.62 3.55
C VAL A 160 -17.71 6.54 2.73
N PHE A 161 -17.88 5.52 1.90
CA PHE A 161 -19.11 5.39 1.10
C PHE A 161 -20.32 4.95 1.91
N ARG A 162 -20.17 4.12 2.94
CA ARG A 162 -21.28 3.68 3.81
C ARG A 162 -21.89 4.79 4.67
N SER A 163 -21.21 5.91 4.83
CA SER A 163 -21.77 7.10 5.50
C SER A 163 -22.81 7.86 4.64
N LEU A 164 -22.88 7.60 3.34
CA LEU A 164 -23.74 8.30 2.38
C LEU A 164 -25.20 7.81 2.24
N PRO A 165 -25.54 6.51 2.42
CA PRO A 165 -26.89 6.00 2.14
C PRO A 165 -27.96 6.44 3.13
N GLU A 166 -27.61 7.10 4.25
CA GLU A 166 -28.61 7.62 5.21
C GLU A 166 -29.60 8.58 4.55
N ARG A 167 -29.24 9.16 3.40
CA ARG A 167 -30.06 10.12 2.65
C ARG A 167 -30.76 9.51 1.43
N VAL A 168 -30.63 8.20 1.18
CA VAL A 168 -31.20 7.50 0.02
C VAL A 168 -32.42 6.69 0.47
N SER A 169 -33.63 7.19 0.17
CA SER A 169 -34.89 6.54 0.53
C SER A 169 -35.31 5.41 -0.42
N CYS A 170 -34.71 5.30 -1.60
CA CYS A 170 -35.02 4.24 -2.56
C CYS A 170 -34.17 3.00 -2.30
N GLU A 171 -34.80 1.88 -1.95
CA GLU A 171 -34.13 0.61 -1.68
C GLU A 171 -33.38 0.05 -2.90
N LEU A 172 -33.89 0.25 -4.13
CA LEU A 172 -33.19 -0.18 -5.34
C LEU A 172 -31.91 0.62 -5.59
N CYS A 173 -31.93 1.94 -5.35
CA CYS A 173 -30.72 2.76 -5.42
C CYS A 173 -29.72 2.36 -4.32
N LYS A 174 -30.20 2.10 -3.10
CA LYS A 174 -29.38 1.68 -1.97
C LYS A 174 -28.69 0.34 -2.26
N TRP A 175 -29.43 -0.63 -2.79
CA TRP A 175 -28.90 -1.92 -3.21
C TRP A 175 -27.84 -1.76 -4.32
N ALA A 176 -28.15 -1.05 -5.40
CA ALA A 176 -27.20 -0.81 -6.49
C ALA A 176 -25.93 -0.11 -6.01
N PHE A 177 -26.07 0.85 -5.09
CA PHE A 177 -24.95 1.55 -4.45
C PHE A 177 -24.08 0.60 -3.61
N GLN A 178 -24.70 -0.25 -2.78
CA GLN A 178 -23.99 -1.23 -1.96
C GLN A 178 -23.26 -2.28 -2.80
N CYS A 179 -23.92 -2.82 -3.83
CA CYS A 179 -23.29 -3.76 -4.77
C CYS A 179 -22.09 -3.12 -5.46
N HIS A 180 -22.21 -1.86 -5.88
CA HIS A 180 -21.10 -1.15 -6.51
C HIS A 180 -19.93 -0.91 -5.55
N ILE A 181 -20.20 -0.55 -4.28
CA ILE A 181 -19.15 -0.46 -3.25
C ILE A 181 -18.43 -1.80 -3.10
N GLN A 182 -19.16 -2.92 -3.02
CA GLN A 182 -18.56 -4.24 -2.88
C GLN A 182 -17.64 -4.57 -4.06
N VAL A 183 -18.09 -4.33 -5.30
CA VAL A 183 -17.29 -4.54 -6.50
C VAL A 183 -16.04 -3.67 -6.51
N MET A 184 -16.18 -2.38 -6.17
CA MET A 184 -15.05 -1.45 -6.10
C MET A 184 -14.04 -1.85 -5.01
N THR A 185 -14.52 -2.21 -3.82
CA THR A 185 -13.69 -2.61 -2.68
C THR A 185 -12.96 -3.92 -2.97
N ALA A 186 -13.62 -4.90 -3.60
CA ALA A 186 -12.97 -6.12 -4.08
C ALA A 186 -11.95 -5.83 -5.17
N GLY A 187 -12.27 -4.92 -6.10
CA GLY A 187 -11.34 -4.44 -7.12
C GLY A 187 -10.09 -3.80 -6.51
N TRP A 188 -10.25 -3.02 -5.43
CA TRP A 188 -9.14 -2.38 -4.72
C TRP A 188 -8.24 -3.38 -4.00
N GLN A 189 -8.81 -4.42 -3.39
CA GLN A 189 -8.04 -5.49 -2.74
C GLN A 189 -7.12 -6.23 -3.73
N ASN A 190 -7.52 -6.33 -5.00
CA ASN A 190 -6.74 -6.97 -6.06
C ASN A 190 -5.66 -6.05 -6.68
N VAL A 191 -5.61 -4.77 -6.30
CA VAL A 191 -4.56 -3.86 -6.79
C VAL A 191 -3.23 -4.21 -6.14
N LYS A 192 -2.21 -4.42 -6.97
CA LYS A 192 -0.82 -4.70 -6.57
C LYS A 192 -0.37 -3.77 -5.43
N SER A 193 0.08 -4.36 -4.32
CA SER A 193 0.47 -3.65 -3.08
C SER A 193 1.95 -3.84 -2.71
N THR A 194 2.68 -4.65 -3.47
CA THR A 194 4.13 -4.89 -3.31
C THR A 194 4.84 -4.61 -4.62
N ILE A 195 6.18 -4.42 -4.62
CA ILE A 195 6.97 -4.25 -5.84
C ILE A 195 6.95 -5.49 -6.75
#